data_AF-A0A7C9RDA5-F1
#
_entry.id   AF-A0A7C9RDA5-F1
#
_cell.length_a   1.000
_cell.length_b   1.000
_cell.length_c   1.000
_cell.angle_alpha   90.00
_cell.angle_beta   90.00
_cell.angle_gamma   90.00
#
_symmetry.space_group_name_H-M   'P 1'
#
loop_
_entity.id
_entity.type
_entity.pdbx_description
1 polymer ?
#
loop_
_entity_poly.entity_id
_entity_poly.type
_entity_poly.pdbx_seq_one_letter_code
_entity_poly.pdbx_strand_id
1 'polypeptide(L)'
;MKDRVSGLELIGQYAGLSTNFGHTVVTDLTGASVFAERARFPGHGVIVMGCVDQQPTPARALIKDIDDWAELQRAIEGVIALCGAAFVETDMRAHRNPTRMRTIKRATLDLVRRFRSLCPICERPGFAITKRLSGLPCSWCGGPTLALKADVYSCEGCGYREERPVKAATADPGQCGECNP
;
A
#
# COMPACT_ATOMS: atom_id res chain seq x y z
N MET A 1 -2.92 14.28 6.32
CA MET A 1 -4.02 14.97 7.03
C MET A 1 -3.35 15.99 7.91
N LYS A 2 -3.67 17.26 7.69
CA LYS A 2 -3.09 18.38 8.40
C LYS A 2 -4.01 18.77 9.55
N ASP A 3 -3.48 18.78 10.76
CA ASP A 3 -4.16 19.37 11.90
C ASP A 3 -4.33 20.88 11.62
N ARG A 4 -5.58 21.37 11.61
CA ARG A 4 -5.87 22.73 11.19
C ARG A 4 -5.49 23.78 12.23
N VAL A 5 -5.40 23.39 13.51
CA VAL A 5 -5.09 24.29 14.61
C VAL A 5 -3.58 24.51 14.71
N SER A 6 -2.80 23.43 14.78
CA SER A 6 -1.34 23.47 14.88
C SER A 6 -0.63 23.59 13.52
N GLY A 7 -1.34 23.33 12.42
CA GLY A 7 -0.74 23.22 11.09
C GLY A 7 0.18 22.00 10.92
N LEU A 8 0.22 21.08 11.89
CA LEU A 8 1.03 19.87 11.84
C LEU A 8 0.49 18.91 10.79
N GLU A 9 1.36 18.46 9.90
CA GLU A 9 1.07 17.36 8.98
C GLU A 9 2.02 16.21 9.25
N LEU A 10 1.47 15.01 9.40
CA LEU A 10 2.24 13.79 9.57
C LEU A 10 1.64 12.68 8.72
N ILE A 11 2.53 11.87 8.14
CA ILE A 11 2.18 10.78 7.25
C ILE A 11 2.82 9.50 7.79
N GLY A 12 2.00 8.51 8.12
CA GLY A 12 2.45 7.14 8.36
C GLY A 12 2.28 6.30 7.10
N GLN A 13 3.25 5.44 6.82
CA GLN A 13 3.27 4.65 5.60
C GLN A 13 3.54 3.18 5.88
N TYR A 14 2.92 2.32 5.08
CA TYR A 14 3.24 0.90 5.04
C TYR A 14 2.93 0.36 3.66
N ALA A 15 3.90 -0.32 3.06
CA ALA A 15 3.75 -1.05 1.81
C ALA A 15 4.01 -2.54 2.07
N GLY A 16 3.15 -3.39 1.54
CA GLY A 16 3.26 -4.84 1.69
C GLY A 16 2.64 -5.55 0.50
N LEU A 17 3.13 -6.76 0.20
CA LEU A 17 2.69 -7.55 -0.94
C LEU A 17 1.44 -8.39 -0.65
N SER A 18 1.04 -8.50 0.62
CA SER A 18 -0.16 -9.25 1.00
C SER A 18 -1.41 -8.46 0.60
N THR A 19 -1.99 -8.81 -0.55
CA THR A 19 -3.24 -8.26 -1.07
C THR A 19 -3.99 -9.35 -1.85
N ASN A 20 -5.29 -9.17 -2.06
CA ASN A 20 -6.10 -9.97 -2.98
C ASN A 20 -6.61 -9.13 -4.17
N PHE A 21 -6.07 -7.93 -4.37
CA PHE A 21 -6.50 -7.02 -5.43
C PHE A 21 -6.55 -7.72 -6.78
N GLY A 22 -7.71 -7.69 -7.42
CA GLY A 22 -7.89 -8.28 -8.73
C GLY A 22 -9.32 -8.09 -9.24
N HIS A 23 -9.49 -8.41 -10.51
CA HIS A 23 -10.78 -8.43 -11.19
C HIS A 23 -10.83 -9.53 -12.25
N THR A 24 -12.02 -9.77 -12.78
CA THR A 24 -12.26 -10.66 -13.91
C THR A 24 -13.55 -10.26 -14.61
N VAL A 25 -13.68 -10.62 -15.90
CA VAL A 25 -14.96 -10.59 -16.60
C VAL A 25 -15.47 -12.02 -16.73
N VAL A 26 -16.72 -12.23 -16.39
CA VAL A 26 -17.35 -13.56 -16.37
C VAL A 26 -18.66 -13.53 -17.11
N THR A 27 -18.95 -14.63 -17.80
CA THR A 27 -20.19 -14.87 -18.55
C THR A 27 -21.05 -15.96 -17.92
N ASP A 28 -20.58 -16.56 -16.82
CA ASP A 28 -21.27 -17.61 -16.07
C ASP A 28 -20.91 -17.58 -14.57
N LEU A 29 -21.66 -18.35 -13.78
CA LEU A 29 -21.44 -18.49 -12.34
C LEU A 29 -20.16 -19.23 -11.98
N THR A 30 -19.68 -20.14 -12.83
CA THR A 30 -18.49 -20.95 -12.55
C THR A 30 -17.25 -20.07 -12.50
N GLY A 31 -17.05 -19.23 -13.51
CA GLY A 31 -15.95 -18.25 -13.55
C GLY A 31 -16.03 -17.25 -12.40
N ALA A 32 -17.25 -16.79 -12.06
CA ALA A 32 -17.46 -15.89 -10.93
C ALA A 32 -17.06 -16.54 -9.59
N SER A 33 -17.43 -17.80 -9.40
CA SER A 33 -17.15 -18.54 -8.16
C SER A 33 -15.66 -18.79 -7.97
N VAL A 34 -14.95 -19.21 -9.03
CA VAL A 34 -13.48 -19.38 -9.01
C VAL A 34 -12.77 -18.08 -8.61
N PHE A 35 -13.22 -16.94 -9.15
CA PHE A 35 -12.67 -15.65 -8.77
C PHE A 35 -12.97 -15.31 -7.31
N ALA A 36 -14.22 -15.49 -6.86
CA ALA A 36 -14.65 -15.17 -5.51
C ALA A 36 -13.89 -15.99 -4.45
N GLU A 37 -13.66 -17.28 -4.70
CA GLU A 37 -12.83 -18.14 -3.85
C GLU A 37 -11.39 -17.62 -3.75
N ARG A 38 -10.76 -17.31 -4.89
CA ARG A 38 -9.41 -16.71 -4.93
C ARG A 38 -9.35 -15.36 -4.21
N ALA A 39 -10.43 -14.58 -4.31
CA ALA A 39 -10.60 -13.33 -3.59
C ALA A 39 -10.82 -13.52 -2.08
N ARG A 40 -11.07 -14.76 -1.61
CA ARG A 40 -11.41 -15.14 -0.23
C ARG A 40 -12.79 -14.66 0.23
N PHE A 41 -13.73 -14.55 -0.70
CA PHE A 41 -15.15 -14.33 -0.39
C PHE A 41 -15.72 -15.52 0.41
N PRO A 42 -16.63 -15.31 1.39
CA PRO A 42 -17.21 -14.02 1.82
C PRO A 42 -16.38 -13.27 2.87
N GLY A 43 -15.24 -13.83 3.31
CA GLY A 43 -14.35 -13.17 4.28
C GLY A 43 -13.76 -11.84 3.77
N HIS A 44 -13.68 -11.70 2.45
CA HIS A 44 -13.43 -10.44 1.74
C HIS A 44 -14.61 -10.16 0.81
N GLY A 45 -15.02 -8.89 0.71
CA GLY A 45 -16.09 -8.49 -0.18
C GLY A 45 -15.68 -8.54 -1.65
N VAL A 46 -16.67 -8.61 -2.52
CA VAL A 46 -16.55 -8.44 -3.97
C VAL A 46 -17.57 -7.40 -4.45
N ILE A 47 -17.29 -6.76 -5.58
CA ILE A 47 -18.19 -5.83 -6.26
C ILE A 47 -18.51 -6.44 -7.62
N VAL A 48 -19.79 -6.41 -7.99
CA VAL A 48 -20.27 -6.86 -9.31
C VAL A 48 -20.74 -5.65 -10.10
N MET A 49 -20.19 -5.47 -11.30
CA MET A 49 -20.48 -4.36 -12.20
C MET A 49 -20.95 -4.86 -13.56
N GLY A 50 -21.77 -4.07 -14.23
CA GLY A 50 -22.04 -4.27 -15.66
C GLY A 50 -20.75 -4.26 -16.48
N CYS A 51 -20.74 -4.99 -17.58
CA CYS A 51 -19.58 -5.08 -18.47
C CYS A 51 -19.99 -4.78 -19.91
N VAL A 52 -19.24 -3.89 -20.58
CA VAL A 52 -19.37 -3.59 -22.02
C VAL A 52 -17.97 -3.58 -22.60
N ASP A 53 -17.75 -4.28 -23.72
CA ASP A 53 -16.44 -4.39 -24.37
C ASP A 53 -15.29 -4.78 -23.41
N GLN A 54 -15.58 -5.73 -22.50
CA GLN A 54 -14.64 -6.19 -21.47
C GLN A 54 -14.23 -5.12 -20.43
N GLN A 55 -14.95 -3.99 -20.36
CA GLN A 55 -14.69 -2.90 -19.43
C GLN A 55 -15.84 -2.75 -18.41
N PRO A 56 -15.51 -2.38 -17.15
CA PRO A 56 -16.53 -2.14 -16.13
C PRO A 56 -17.38 -0.93 -16.52
N THR A 57 -18.70 -1.11 -16.50
CA THR A 57 -19.69 -0.07 -16.78
C THR A 57 -20.66 0.05 -15.59
N PRO A 58 -20.25 0.75 -14.51
CA PRO A 58 -21.06 0.87 -13.29
C PRO A 58 -22.44 1.50 -13.49
N ALA A 59 -22.60 2.30 -14.54
CA ALA A 59 -23.88 2.92 -14.91
C ALA A 59 -24.94 1.89 -15.39
N ARG A 60 -24.50 0.72 -15.88
CA ARG A 60 -25.39 -0.38 -16.27
C ARG A 60 -25.81 -1.19 -15.04
N ALA A 61 -24.84 -1.52 -14.20
CA ALA A 61 -25.07 -2.16 -12.91
C ALA A 61 -23.87 -1.94 -11.99
N LEU A 62 -24.13 -1.75 -10.70
CA LEU A 62 -23.13 -1.63 -9.64
C LEU A 62 -23.71 -2.19 -8.35
N ILE A 63 -23.42 -3.46 -8.06
CA ILE A 63 -23.83 -4.14 -6.85
C ILE A 63 -22.64 -4.20 -5.90
N LYS A 64 -22.85 -3.64 -4.72
CA LYS A 64 -21.91 -3.60 -3.61
C LYS A 64 -22.54 -4.31 -2.42
N ASP A 65 -21.75 -4.47 -1.37
CA ASP A 65 -22.25 -4.95 -0.06
C ASP A 65 -22.92 -6.33 -0.14
N ILE A 66 -22.38 -7.18 -1.02
CA ILE A 66 -22.75 -8.59 -1.17
C ILE A 66 -22.15 -9.38 -0.02
N ASP A 67 -22.99 -9.96 0.85
CA ASP A 67 -22.57 -10.56 2.12
C ASP A 67 -22.43 -12.08 2.07
N ASP A 68 -23.14 -12.75 1.16
CA ASP A 68 -23.10 -14.20 1.04
C ASP A 68 -23.10 -14.71 -0.41
N TRP A 69 -22.92 -16.02 -0.55
CA TRP A 69 -22.85 -16.69 -1.85
C TRP A 69 -24.15 -16.61 -2.64
N ALA A 70 -25.31 -16.64 -1.96
CA ALA A 70 -26.60 -16.59 -2.63
C ALA A 70 -26.87 -15.19 -3.20
N GLU A 71 -26.49 -14.13 -2.47
CA GLU A 71 -26.49 -12.75 -2.97
C GLU A 71 -25.53 -12.57 -4.14
N LEU A 72 -24.33 -13.15 -4.05
CA LEU A 72 -23.36 -13.09 -5.13
C LEU A 72 -23.92 -13.74 -6.41
N GLN A 73 -24.51 -14.93 -6.30
CA GLN A 73 -25.12 -15.62 -7.44
C GLN A 73 -26.22 -14.77 -8.08
N ARG A 74 -27.15 -14.23 -7.29
CA ARG A 74 -28.21 -13.34 -7.78
C ARG A 74 -27.66 -12.10 -8.48
N ALA A 75 -26.62 -11.48 -7.91
CA ALA A 75 -25.98 -10.31 -8.51
C ALA A 75 -25.33 -10.63 -9.85
N ILE A 76 -24.60 -11.75 -9.94
CA ILE A 76 -23.92 -12.18 -11.17
C ILE A 76 -24.94 -12.51 -12.27
N GLU A 77 -25.94 -13.33 -11.96
CA GLU A 77 -26.98 -13.71 -12.92
C GLU A 77 -27.74 -12.47 -13.43
N GLY A 78 -28.12 -11.57 -12.53
CA GLY A 78 -28.82 -10.33 -12.89
C GLY A 78 -27.99 -9.44 -13.82
N VAL A 79 -26.69 -9.31 -13.56
CA VAL A 79 -25.82 -8.51 -14.41
C VAL A 79 -25.53 -9.17 -15.74
N ILE A 80 -25.29 -10.49 -15.78
CA ILE A 80 -25.12 -11.24 -17.02
C ILE A 80 -26.38 -11.15 -17.88
N ALA A 81 -27.57 -11.28 -17.29
CA ALA A 81 -28.83 -11.14 -18.03
C ALA A 81 -28.98 -9.74 -18.66
N LEU A 82 -28.48 -8.70 -17.98
CA LEU A 82 -28.57 -7.32 -18.45
C LEU A 82 -27.52 -6.95 -19.51
N CYS A 83 -26.30 -7.45 -19.36
CA CYS A 83 -25.12 -6.99 -20.11
C CYS A 83 -24.44 -8.08 -20.96
N GLY A 84 -24.88 -9.34 -20.84
CA GLY A 84 -24.21 -10.51 -21.41
C GLY A 84 -22.97 -10.98 -20.62
N ALA A 85 -22.38 -10.12 -19.79
CA ALA A 85 -21.24 -10.41 -18.94
C ALA A 85 -21.25 -9.53 -17.68
N ALA A 86 -20.59 -9.99 -16.63
CA ALA A 86 -20.36 -9.25 -15.40
C ALA A 86 -18.86 -8.99 -15.20
N PHE A 87 -18.52 -7.79 -14.77
CA PHE A 87 -17.19 -7.45 -14.29
C PHE A 87 -17.18 -7.62 -12.76
N VAL A 88 -16.35 -8.52 -12.25
CA VAL A 88 -16.25 -8.84 -10.83
C VAL A 88 -14.89 -8.41 -10.31
N GLU A 89 -14.87 -7.63 -9.25
CA GLU A 89 -13.63 -7.19 -8.61
C GLU A 89 -13.63 -7.42 -7.10
N THR A 90 -12.44 -7.50 -6.53
CA THR A 90 -12.30 -7.50 -5.07
C THR A 90 -12.72 -6.17 -4.50
N ASP A 91 -13.54 -6.20 -3.46
CA ASP A 91 -13.89 -4.99 -2.74
C ASP A 91 -12.70 -4.54 -1.89
N MET A 92 -12.05 -3.47 -2.34
CA MET A 92 -10.93 -2.91 -1.60
C MET A 92 -11.39 -1.94 -0.52
N ARG A 93 -12.66 -1.69 -0.25
CA ARG A 93 -13.06 -0.82 0.87
C ARG A 93 -12.59 -1.42 2.20
N ALA A 94 -12.10 -0.58 3.12
CA ALA A 94 -11.42 -1.05 4.33
C ALA A 94 -12.28 -2.05 5.13
N HIS A 95 -13.53 -1.72 5.40
CA HIS A 95 -14.46 -2.57 6.15
C HIS A 95 -14.88 -3.86 5.42
N ARG A 96 -14.60 -3.99 4.12
CA ARG A 96 -14.87 -5.18 3.30
C ARG A 96 -13.62 -6.01 3.02
N ASN A 97 -12.45 -5.56 3.46
CA ASN A 97 -11.18 -6.20 3.13
C ASN A 97 -10.27 -6.29 4.36
N PRO A 98 -10.31 -7.42 5.10
CA PRO A 98 -9.45 -7.63 6.27
C PRO A 98 -7.95 -7.45 5.99
N THR A 99 -7.51 -7.73 4.77
CA THR A 99 -6.10 -7.58 4.37
C THR A 99 -5.74 -6.10 4.25
N ARG A 100 -6.60 -5.29 3.61
CA ARG A 100 -6.44 -3.83 3.60
C ARG A 100 -6.54 -3.23 5.00
N MET A 101 -7.43 -3.71 5.87
CA MET A 101 -7.47 -3.25 7.27
C MET A 101 -6.15 -3.49 8.00
N ARG A 102 -5.51 -4.64 7.79
CA ARG A 102 -4.19 -4.94 8.36
C ARG A 102 -3.12 -3.98 7.84
N THR A 103 -3.14 -3.66 6.54
CA THR A 103 -2.25 -2.65 5.93
C THR A 103 -2.47 -1.27 6.54
N ILE A 104 -3.73 -0.84 6.68
CA ILE A 104 -4.09 0.44 7.33
C ILE A 104 -3.56 0.46 8.77
N LYS A 105 -3.80 -0.61 9.55
CA LYS A 105 -3.27 -0.73 10.92
C LYS A 105 -1.75 -0.54 10.97
N ARG A 106 -1.01 -1.12 10.04
CA ARG A 106 0.46 -0.96 9.98
C ARG A 106 0.86 0.47 9.64
N ALA A 107 0.19 1.12 8.70
CA ALA A 107 0.42 2.53 8.38
C ALA A 107 0.10 3.44 9.58
N THR A 108 -0.97 3.15 10.32
CA THR A 108 -1.33 3.86 11.57
C THR A 108 -0.26 3.66 12.64
N LEU A 109 0.29 2.47 12.80
CA LEU A 109 1.39 2.22 13.75
C LEU A 109 2.67 2.98 13.38
N ASP A 110 2.94 3.19 12.09
CA ASP A 110 4.03 4.07 11.63
C ASP A 110 3.72 5.54 11.95
N LEU A 111 2.49 5.99 11.69
CA LEU A 111 2.03 7.34 12.02
C LEU A 111 2.21 7.65 13.51
N VAL A 112 1.77 6.75 14.39
CA VAL A 112 1.91 6.92 15.86
C VAL A 112 3.38 6.97 16.26
N ARG A 113 4.25 6.15 15.65
CA ARG A 113 5.70 6.20 15.90
C ARG A 113 6.29 7.55 15.50
N ARG A 114 5.94 8.07 14.33
CA ARG A 114 6.38 9.39 13.86
C ARG A 114 5.88 10.52 14.76
N PHE A 115 4.62 10.46 15.17
CA PHE A 115 4.04 11.44 16.09
C PHE A 115 4.79 11.48 17.44
N ARG A 116 5.18 10.31 17.97
CA ARG A 116 5.95 10.22 19.21
C ARG A 116 7.43 10.60 19.06
N SER A 117 7.92 10.77 17.83
CA SER A 117 9.30 11.17 17.58
C SER A 117 9.41 12.69 17.59
N LEU A 118 9.90 13.24 18.70
CA LEU A 118 9.98 14.68 18.91
C LEU A 118 11.31 15.26 18.40
N CYS A 119 11.26 16.46 17.86
CA CYS A 119 12.46 17.21 17.51
C CYS A 119 13.26 17.56 18.77
N PRO A 120 14.59 17.32 18.83
CA PRO A 120 15.40 17.65 20.01
C PRO A 120 15.57 19.16 20.23
N ILE A 121 15.20 20.00 19.25
CA ILE A 121 15.36 21.46 19.31
C ILE A 121 14.06 22.18 19.66
N CYS A 122 12.94 21.76 19.07
CA CYS A 122 11.65 22.47 19.21
C CYS A 122 10.51 21.57 19.70
N GLU A 123 10.81 20.31 20.05
CA GLU A 123 9.86 19.31 20.55
C GLU A 123 8.70 18.97 19.60
N ARG A 124 8.68 19.54 18.39
CA ARG A 124 7.64 19.27 17.40
C ARG A 124 7.61 17.78 17.03
N PRO A 125 6.44 17.13 17.04
CA PRO A 125 6.23 15.78 16.53
C PRO A 125 6.69 15.62 15.08
N GLY A 126 7.13 14.42 14.72
CA GLY A 126 7.49 14.06 13.34
C GLY A 126 8.97 14.11 13.00
N PHE A 127 9.86 14.20 13.99
CA PHE A 127 11.30 14.15 13.74
C PHE A 127 11.71 12.73 13.34
N ALA A 128 11.68 12.45 12.03
CA ALA A 128 11.87 11.13 11.46
C ALA A 128 12.76 11.21 10.22
N ILE A 129 13.11 10.03 9.67
CA ILE A 129 13.91 9.92 8.45
C ILE A 129 13.15 10.57 7.29
N THR A 130 13.78 11.56 6.66
CA THR A 130 13.28 12.25 5.46
C THR A 130 14.12 11.93 4.23
N LYS A 131 15.39 11.54 4.41
CA LYS A 131 16.30 11.17 3.33
C LYS A 131 17.24 10.06 3.78
N ARG A 132 17.60 9.18 2.84
CA ARG A 132 18.68 8.20 2.99
C ARG A 132 19.82 8.59 2.08
N LEU A 133 21.04 8.65 2.61
CA LEU A 133 22.25 8.93 1.85
C LEU A 133 22.94 7.62 1.53
N SER A 134 23.18 7.35 0.25
CA SER A 134 24.06 6.28 -0.21
C SER A 134 25.52 6.73 -0.24
N GLY A 135 26.44 5.84 -0.61
CA GLY A 135 27.86 6.16 -0.78
C GLY A 135 28.73 5.64 0.36
N LEU A 136 28.36 4.55 1.02
CA LEU A 136 29.25 3.91 1.97
C LEU A 136 30.49 3.36 1.21
N PRO A 137 31.73 3.57 1.69
CA PRO A 137 32.93 3.18 0.94
C PRO A 137 33.03 1.66 0.72
N CYS A 138 33.36 1.25 -0.50
CA CYS A 138 33.64 -0.16 -0.82
C CYS A 138 34.82 -0.69 0.01
N SER A 139 34.73 -1.89 0.57
CA SER A 139 35.83 -2.48 1.34
C SER A 139 37.07 -2.85 0.52
N TRP A 140 36.98 -2.87 -0.82
CA TRP A 140 38.10 -3.18 -1.71
C TRP A 140 38.73 -1.93 -2.32
N CYS A 141 37.97 -1.15 -3.09
CA CYS A 141 38.51 0.01 -3.80
C CYS A 141 38.34 1.35 -3.04
N GLY A 142 37.57 1.38 -1.95
CA GLY A 142 37.24 2.63 -1.22
C GLY A 142 36.26 3.56 -1.94
N GLY A 143 35.87 3.26 -3.18
CA GLY A 143 34.91 4.04 -3.96
C GLY A 143 33.49 4.04 -3.36
N PRO A 144 32.64 5.03 -3.71
CA PRO A 144 31.28 5.12 -3.19
C PRO A 144 30.39 4.01 -3.76
N THR A 145 29.58 3.38 -2.90
CA THR A 145 28.63 2.32 -3.30
C THR A 145 27.16 2.79 -3.23
N LEU A 146 26.24 1.97 -3.73
CA LEU A 146 24.80 2.19 -3.52
C LEU A 146 24.34 1.88 -2.09
N ALA A 147 25.23 1.35 -1.25
CA ALA A 147 24.92 1.01 0.13
C ALA A 147 24.60 2.26 0.96
N LEU A 148 23.72 2.08 1.95
CA LEU A 148 23.31 3.13 2.88
C LEU A 148 24.53 3.61 3.69
N LYS A 149 24.80 4.91 3.62
CA LYS A 149 25.84 5.60 4.39
C LYS A 149 25.26 6.25 5.65
N ALA A 150 24.11 6.91 5.53
CA ALA A 150 23.49 7.62 6.65
C ALA A 150 21.97 7.80 6.42
N ASP A 151 21.23 7.87 7.53
CA ASP A 151 19.85 8.36 7.54
C ASP A 151 19.85 9.84 7.93
N VAL A 152 19.08 10.66 7.23
CA VAL A 152 18.87 12.07 7.55
C VAL A 152 17.51 12.23 8.23
N TYR A 153 17.53 12.71 9.46
CA TYR A 153 16.35 13.11 10.21
C TYR A 153 16.14 14.62 10.02
N SER A 154 14.88 15.06 9.90
CA SER A 154 14.59 16.49 9.72
C SER A 154 13.32 16.89 10.45
N CYS A 155 13.29 18.12 10.96
CA CYS A 155 12.11 18.74 11.56
C CYS A 155 11.50 19.75 10.59
N GLU A 156 10.23 19.59 10.25
CA GLU A 156 9.49 20.56 9.42
C GLU A 156 9.14 21.87 10.16
N GLY A 157 9.27 21.90 11.49
CA GLY A 157 8.98 23.09 12.29
C GLY A 157 10.12 24.09 12.31
N CYS A 158 11.26 23.69 12.87
CA CYS A 158 12.43 24.57 13.02
C CYS A 158 13.50 24.36 11.94
N GLY A 159 13.33 23.39 11.03
CA GLY A 159 14.32 23.07 10.01
C GLY A 159 15.56 22.33 10.50
N TYR A 160 15.61 21.92 11.78
CA TYR A 160 16.74 21.15 12.32
C TYR A 160 16.92 19.83 11.56
N ARG A 161 18.17 19.49 11.26
CA ARG A 161 18.56 18.27 10.53
C ARG A 161 19.69 17.57 11.26
N GLU A 162 19.62 16.25 11.29
CA GLU A 162 20.62 15.39 11.91
C GLU A 162 20.93 14.23 10.96
N GLU A 163 22.20 14.07 10.59
CA GLU A 163 22.66 12.92 9.83
C GLU A 163 23.17 11.84 10.80
N ARG A 164 22.57 10.66 10.73
CA ARG A 164 22.94 9.51 11.55
C ARG A 164 23.62 8.46 10.67
N PRO A 165 24.95 8.31 10.74
CA PRO A 165 25.66 7.33 9.93
C PRO A 165 25.26 5.91 10.31
N VAL A 166 25.34 4.99 9.34
CA VAL A 166 25.23 3.56 9.64
C VAL A 166 26.42 3.11 10.49
N LYS A 167 26.26 2.01 11.22
CA LYS A 167 27.35 1.44 12.04
C LYS A 167 28.50 0.87 11.20
N ALA A 168 28.21 0.43 9.99
CA ALA A 168 29.20 -0.13 9.08
C ALA A 168 30.15 0.97 8.58
N ALA A 169 31.46 0.69 8.58
CA ALA A 169 32.46 1.60 8.04
C ALA A 169 32.64 1.44 6.52
N THR A 170 32.38 0.24 6.01
CA THR A 170 32.53 -0.13 4.60
C THR A 170 31.35 -0.98 4.11
N ALA A 171 31.16 -0.99 2.79
CA ALA A 171 30.16 -1.77 2.08
C ALA A 171 30.78 -3.02 1.44
N ASP A 172 29.93 -4.03 1.24
CA ASP A 172 30.26 -5.22 0.46
C ASP A 172 30.60 -4.82 -1.00
N PRO A 173 31.72 -5.28 -1.57
CA PRO A 173 32.10 -5.01 -2.96
C PRO A 173 31.04 -5.42 -3.98
N GLY A 174 30.15 -6.37 -3.67
CA GLY A 174 29.00 -6.75 -4.49
C GLY A 174 27.98 -5.61 -4.71
N GLN A 175 28.03 -4.54 -3.91
CA GLN A 175 27.20 -3.33 -4.08
C GLN A 175 27.95 -2.17 -4.74
N CYS A 176 29.19 -2.39 -5.19
CA CYS A 176 30.02 -1.39 -5.84
C CYS A 176 29.94 -1.55 -7.36
N GLY A 177 29.49 -0.51 -8.06
CA GLY A 177 29.41 -0.54 -9.53
C GLY A 177 30.76 -0.58 -10.25
N GLU A 178 31.87 -0.33 -9.53
CA GLU A 178 33.23 -0.49 -10.09
C GLU A 178 33.79 -1.89 -9.85
N CYS A 179 33.59 -2.49 -8.67
CA CYS A 179 34.08 -3.83 -8.35
C CYS A 179 33.16 -4.94 -8.84
N ASN A 180 31.86 -4.67 -8.94
CA ASN A 180 30.81 -5.59 -9.37
C ASN A 180 29.80 -4.87 -10.28
N PRO A 181 30.19 -4.58 -11.54
CA PRO A 181 29.34 -3.92 -12.52
C PRO A 181 28.10 -4.74 -12.91
#